data_AF-A0A1I7HKW9-F1
#
_entry.id   AF-A0A1I7HKW9-F1
#
_cell.length_a   1.000
_cell.length_b   1.000
_cell.length_c   1.000
_cell.angle_alpha   90.00
_cell.angle_beta   90.00
_cell.angle_gamma   90.00
#
_symmetry.space_group_name_H-M   'P 1'
#
loop_
_entity.id
_entity.type
_entity.pdbx_description
1 polymer ?
#
loop_
_entity_poly.entity_id
_entity_poly.type
_entity_poly.pdbx_seq_one_letter_code
_entity_poly.pdbx_strand_id
1 'polypeptide(L)'
;MSIPKPTTLTTALLAFGLAACAVTVRAQEIIPPGPTGRGAILIYGNFCGPGNRGPGFRPIDALDQACARHDICSADPMSGTLTSCACNRRLTVEAGAVARDPRAPAHTREAARFISDFSAALPCQ
;
A
#
# COMPACT_ATOMS: atom_id res chain seq x y z
N MET A 1 -21.50 50.57 -15.49
CA MET A 1 -20.54 49.60 -14.92
C MET A 1 -20.76 49.58 -13.41
N SER A 2 -21.45 48.57 -12.89
CA SER A 2 -21.71 48.42 -11.45
C SER A 2 -20.68 47.47 -10.84
N ILE A 3 -19.91 47.99 -9.89
CA ILE A 3 -18.88 47.24 -9.16
C ILE A 3 -19.58 46.44 -8.05
N PRO A 4 -19.45 45.10 -8.00
CA PRO A 4 -20.07 44.30 -6.94
C PRO A 4 -19.42 44.59 -5.58
N LYS A 5 -20.25 44.62 -4.52
CA LYS A 5 -19.84 44.91 -3.13
C LYS A 5 -18.94 43.80 -2.56
N PRO A 6 -17.98 44.14 -1.68
CA PRO A 6 -16.95 43.21 -1.17
C PRO A 6 -17.51 42.03 -0.35
N THR A 7 -18.76 42.10 0.13
CA THR A 7 -19.38 41.08 0.97
C THR A 7 -19.79 39.80 0.22
N THR A 8 -19.99 39.86 -1.10
CA THR A 8 -20.34 38.69 -1.92
C THR A 8 -19.12 37.87 -2.34
N LEU A 9 -17.91 38.44 -2.27
CA LEU A 9 -16.67 37.73 -2.62
C LEU A 9 -16.22 36.79 -1.50
N THR A 10 -16.43 37.21 -0.24
CA THR A 10 -16.02 36.45 0.95
C THR A 10 -16.85 35.18 1.16
N THR A 11 -18.14 35.22 0.85
CA THR A 11 -19.05 34.05 0.94
C THR A 11 -18.78 33.02 -0.16
N ALA A 12 -18.37 33.45 -1.36
CA ALA A 12 -18.04 32.52 -2.45
C ALA A 12 -16.73 31.74 -2.20
N LEU A 13 -15.75 32.36 -1.54
CA LEU A 13 -14.48 31.70 -1.19
C LEU A 13 -14.62 30.69 -0.04
N LEU A 14 -15.51 30.94 0.94
CA LEU A 14 -15.79 29.95 1.99
C LEU A 14 -16.52 28.71 1.45
N ALA A 15 -17.40 28.85 0.46
CA ALA A 15 -18.13 27.70 -0.11
C ALA A 15 -17.23 26.75 -0.93
N PHE A 16 -16.15 27.25 -1.54
CA PHE A 16 -15.21 26.41 -2.32
C PHE A 16 -14.18 25.67 -1.46
N GLY A 17 -13.88 26.15 -0.26
CA GLY A 17 -12.89 25.53 0.63
C GLY A 17 -13.37 24.22 1.28
N LEU A 18 -14.68 24.05 1.48
CA LEU A 18 -15.25 22.88 2.17
C LEU A 18 -15.40 21.63 1.27
N ALA A 19 -15.32 21.76 -0.05
CA ALA A 19 -15.49 20.63 -0.97
C ALA A 19 -14.21 19.80 -1.21
N ALA A 20 -13.03 20.26 -0.74
CA ALA A 20 -11.74 19.66 -1.08
C ALA A 20 -11.28 18.50 -0.15
N CYS A 21 -11.95 18.26 0.98
CA CYS A 21 -11.48 17.28 1.97
C CYS A 21 -12.19 15.92 1.92
N ALA A 22 -12.97 15.62 0.88
CA ALA A 22 -13.54 14.28 0.67
C ALA A 22 -12.48 13.29 0.12
N VAL A 23 -11.28 13.27 0.71
CA VAL A 23 -10.32 12.19 0.48
C VAL A 23 -10.85 11.02 1.29
N THR A 24 -11.47 10.04 0.62
CA THR A 24 -11.78 8.77 1.27
C THR A 24 -10.45 8.12 1.63
N VAL A 25 -10.03 8.24 2.89
CA VAL A 25 -8.92 7.44 3.42
C VAL A 25 -9.33 5.99 3.27
N ARG A 26 -8.69 5.26 2.35
CA ARG A 26 -8.78 3.80 2.31
C ARG A 26 -8.10 3.32 3.58
N ALA A 27 -8.90 2.87 4.55
CA ALA A 27 -8.37 2.29 5.77
C ALA A 27 -7.54 1.06 5.42
N GLN A 28 -6.33 1.00 5.96
CA GLN A 28 -5.49 -0.20 5.98
C GLN A 28 -6.26 -1.33 6.68
N GLU A 29 -6.22 -2.53 6.11
CA GLU A 29 -6.95 -3.68 6.66
C GLU A 29 -6.14 -4.31 7.79
N ILE A 30 -6.71 -4.32 9.00
CA ILE A 30 -6.10 -4.97 10.18
C ILE A 30 -6.74 -6.35 10.33
N ILE A 31 -5.94 -7.40 10.21
CA ILE A 31 -6.36 -8.78 10.40
C ILE A 31 -5.95 -9.22 11.81
N PRO A 32 -6.91 -9.59 12.67
CA PRO A 32 -6.61 -10.02 14.02
C PRO A 32 -5.83 -11.36 14.02
N PRO A 33 -5.05 -11.64 15.07
CA PRO A 33 -4.32 -12.89 15.18
C PRO A 33 -5.22 -14.13 15.06
N GLY A 34 -4.87 -15.02 14.13
CA GLY A 34 -5.53 -16.32 14.00
C GLY A 34 -5.02 -17.37 15.00
N PRO A 35 -5.43 -18.65 14.87
CA PRO A 35 -4.99 -19.75 15.76
C PRO A 35 -3.47 -19.96 15.82
N THR A 36 -2.74 -19.47 14.82
CA THR A 36 -1.27 -19.49 14.76
C THR A 36 -0.62 -18.30 15.47
N GLY A 37 -1.42 -17.41 16.09
CA GLY A 37 -0.95 -16.20 16.76
C GLY A 37 -0.52 -15.06 15.83
N ARG A 38 -0.68 -15.23 14.51
CA ARG A 38 -0.25 -14.25 13.50
C ARG A 38 -1.40 -13.34 13.09
N GLY A 39 -1.24 -12.04 13.34
CA GLY A 39 -2.07 -10.98 12.74
C GLY A 39 -1.38 -10.36 11.52
N ALA A 40 -2.09 -9.51 10.78
CA ALA A 40 -1.51 -8.77 9.66
C ALA A 40 -2.03 -7.34 9.59
N ILE A 41 -1.21 -6.43 9.07
CA ILE A 41 -1.60 -5.07 8.71
C ILE A 41 -1.40 -4.96 7.20
N LEU A 42 -2.48 -5.07 6.43
CA LEU A 42 -2.41 -5.11 4.98
C LEU A 42 -2.53 -3.70 4.39
N ILE A 43 -1.55 -3.38 3.57
CA ILE A 43 -1.52 -2.18 2.73
C ILE A 43 -2.26 -2.45 1.43
N TYR A 44 -2.12 -3.67 0.89
CA TYR A 44 -2.73 -4.06 -0.37
C TYR A 44 -2.95 -5.58 -0.46
N GLY A 45 -4.05 -5.99 -1.09
CA GLY A 45 -4.31 -7.39 -1.40
C GLY A 45 -4.39 -8.28 -0.17
N ASN A 46 -3.88 -9.50 -0.28
CA ASN A 46 -3.85 -10.50 0.79
C ASN A 46 -2.46 -10.64 1.44
N PHE A 47 -1.40 -10.13 0.79
CA PHE A 47 -0.01 -10.41 1.16
C PHE A 47 0.87 -9.16 1.28
N CYS A 48 0.45 -7.98 0.84
CA CYS A 48 1.31 -6.80 0.95
C CYS A 48 1.15 -6.12 2.31
N GLY A 49 2.05 -6.42 3.25
CA GLY A 49 2.19 -5.73 4.54
C GLY A 49 2.98 -6.53 5.58
N PRO A 50 3.09 -6.05 6.83
CA PRO A 50 3.56 -6.88 7.93
C PRO A 50 2.60 -8.05 8.16
N GLY A 51 3.07 -9.26 7.87
CA GLY A 51 2.25 -10.48 7.85
C GLY A 51 1.40 -10.61 6.59
N ASN A 52 0.52 -11.60 6.57
CA ASN A 52 -0.42 -11.81 5.46
C ASN A 52 -1.71 -12.44 5.97
N ARG A 53 -2.73 -12.51 5.09
CA ARG A 53 -4.04 -13.08 5.42
C ARG A 53 -4.00 -14.59 5.69
N GLY A 54 -2.90 -15.26 5.36
CA GLY A 54 -2.67 -16.66 5.71
C GLY A 54 -3.24 -17.68 4.70
N PRO A 55 -3.27 -18.96 5.09
CA PRO A 55 -3.67 -20.06 4.22
C PRO A 55 -5.09 -19.91 3.66
N GLY A 56 -5.30 -20.38 2.42
CA GLY A 56 -6.61 -20.36 1.75
C GLY A 56 -6.87 -19.09 0.93
N PHE A 57 -6.05 -18.05 1.08
CA PHE A 57 -6.09 -16.86 0.23
C PHE A 57 -5.12 -16.99 -0.93
N ARG A 58 -5.52 -16.45 -2.08
CA ARG A 58 -4.69 -16.38 -3.30
C ARG A 58 -4.35 -14.93 -3.61
N PRO A 59 -3.20 -14.65 -4.22
CA PRO A 59 -2.89 -13.32 -4.70
C PRO A 59 -3.99 -12.79 -5.62
N ILE A 60 -4.43 -11.55 -5.40
CA ILE A 60 -5.53 -10.96 -6.19
C ILE A 60 -5.07 -10.37 -7.52
N ASP A 61 -3.78 -10.04 -7.64
CA ASP A 61 -3.16 -9.53 -8.85
C ASP A 61 -1.62 -9.73 -8.85
N ALA A 62 -0.94 -9.11 -9.82
CA ALA A 62 0.51 -9.20 -9.98
C ALA A 62 1.31 -8.55 -8.84
N LEU A 63 0.81 -7.47 -8.22
CA LEU A 63 1.46 -6.83 -7.08
C LEU A 63 1.36 -7.73 -5.85
N ASP A 64 0.15 -8.20 -5.55
CA ASP A 64 -0.11 -9.09 -4.42
C ASP A 64 0.67 -10.41 -4.57
N GLN A 65 0.86 -10.88 -5.80
CA GLN A 65 1.67 -12.05 -6.09
C GLN A 65 3.17 -11.83 -5.84
N ALA A 66 3.69 -10.61 -6.05
CA ALA A 66 5.06 -10.27 -5.68
C ALA A 66 5.25 -10.27 -4.16
N CYS A 67 4.29 -9.70 -3.43
CA CYS A 67 4.27 -9.72 -1.97
C CYS A 67 4.22 -11.16 -1.42
N ALA A 68 3.33 -12.02 -1.96
CA ALA A 68 3.26 -13.42 -1.54
C ALA A 68 4.58 -14.18 -1.76
N ARG A 69 5.34 -13.86 -2.82
CA ARG A 69 6.67 -14.46 -3.04
C ARG A 69 7.71 -13.93 -2.08
N HIS A 70 7.62 -12.66 -1.67
CA HIS A 70 8.49 -12.07 -0.65
C HIS A 70 8.26 -12.71 0.72
N ASP A 71 6.99 -12.96 1.09
CA ASP A 71 6.64 -13.66 2.33
C ASP A 71 7.24 -15.07 2.40
N ILE A 72 7.16 -15.82 1.28
CA ILE A 72 7.76 -17.17 1.18
C ILE A 72 9.28 -17.12 1.19
N CYS A 73 9.88 -16.05 0.64
CA CYS A 73 11.34 -15.88 0.59
C CYS A 73 11.93 -15.52 1.95
N SER A 74 11.18 -14.80 2.78
CA SER A 74 11.63 -14.33 4.09
C SER A 74 11.87 -15.50 5.04
N ALA A 75 12.88 -15.35 5.91
CA ALA A 75 13.13 -16.32 6.98
C ALA A 75 11.91 -16.47 7.89
N ASP A 76 11.84 -17.57 8.66
CA ASP A 76 10.76 -17.77 9.63
C ASP A 76 10.61 -16.50 10.49
N PRO A 77 9.45 -15.84 10.49
CA PRO A 77 9.21 -14.64 11.29
C PRO A 77 9.52 -14.82 12.79
N MET A 78 9.52 -16.07 13.28
CA MET A 78 9.85 -16.42 14.67
C MET A 78 11.36 -16.50 14.94
N SER A 79 12.20 -16.50 13.90
CA SER A 79 13.65 -16.62 14.02
C SER A 79 14.32 -15.35 14.56
N GLY A 80 13.61 -14.21 14.57
CA GLY A 80 14.19 -12.90 14.90
C GLY A 80 15.22 -12.41 13.88
N THR A 81 15.36 -13.11 12.74
CA THR A 81 16.28 -12.71 11.67
C THR A 81 15.60 -11.76 10.69
N LEU A 82 16.37 -10.81 10.18
CA LEU A 82 15.90 -9.91 9.14
C LEU A 82 15.71 -10.70 7.83
N THR A 83 14.75 -10.26 7.01
CA THR A 83 14.61 -10.76 5.65
C THR A 83 15.92 -10.55 4.87
N SER A 84 16.28 -11.51 4.02
CA SER A 84 17.52 -11.39 3.24
C SER A 84 17.47 -10.21 2.26
N CYS A 85 18.62 -9.59 1.99
CA CYS A 85 18.69 -8.49 1.02
C CYS A 85 18.25 -8.93 -0.39
N ALA A 86 18.43 -10.21 -0.73
CA ALA A 86 17.98 -10.77 -2.00
C ALA A 86 16.44 -10.79 -2.11
N CYS A 87 15.74 -11.16 -1.03
CA CYS A 87 14.27 -11.14 -1.00
C CYS A 87 13.73 -9.72 -1.15
N ASN A 88 14.27 -8.75 -0.39
CA ASN A 88 13.86 -7.34 -0.49
C ASN A 88 14.09 -6.79 -1.90
N ARG A 89 15.28 -7.04 -2.48
CA ARG A 89 15.61 -6.62 -3.85
C ARG A 89 14.65 -7.22 -4.88
N ARG A 90 14.29 -8.50 -4.73
CA ARG A 90 13.33 -9.14 -5.62
C ARG A 90 11.98 -8.43 -5.57
N LEU A 91 11.48 -8.13 -4.37
CA LEU A 91 10.23 -7.39 -4.20
C LEU A 91 10.32 -6.00 -4.84
N THR A 92 11.43 -5.28 -4.65
CA THR A 92 11.66 -3.97 -5.28
C THR A 92 11.50 -4.03 -6.80
N VAL A 93 12.12 -5.03 -7.45
CA VAL A 93 12.07 -5.20 -8.91
C VAL A 93 10.68 -5.57 -9.39
N GLU A 94 10.05 -6.57 -8.75
CA GLU A 94 8.74 -7.09 -9.16
C GLU A 94 7.63 -6.05 -8.95
N ALA A 95 7.59 -5.39 -7.79
CA ALA A 95 6.64 -4.30 -7.54
C ALA A 95 6.92 -3.09 -8.44
N GLY A 96 8.19 -2.76 -8.68
CA GLY A 96 8.57 -1.68 -9.58
C GLY A 96 8.12 -1.91 -11.02
N ALA A 97 8.09 -3.17 -11.49
CA ALA A 97 7.54 -3.51 -12.80
C ALA A 97 6.02 -3.24 -12.87
N VAL A 98 5.27 -3.62 -11.83
CA VAL A 98 3.82 -3.33 -11.75
C VAL A 98 3.56 -1.82 -11.68
N ALA A 99 4.37 -1.08 -10.92
CA ALA A 99 4.25 0.37 -10.82
C ALA A 99 4.39 1.10 -12.16
N ARG A 100 5.14 0.52 -13.12
CA ARG A 100 5.36 1.07 -14.46
C ARG A 100 4.44 0.48 -15.54
N ASP A 101 3.64 -0.54 -15.23
CA ASP A 101 2.77 -1.17 -16.22
C ASP A 101 1.52 -0.31 -16.48
N PRO A 102 1.36 0.28 -17.69
CA PRO A 102 0.20 1.11 -17.99
C PRO A 102 -1.12 0.34 -18.00
N ARG A 103 -1.09 -1.01 -18.05
CA ARG A 103 -2.29 -1.85 -18.00
C ARG A 103 -2.81 -2.05 -16.58
N ALA A 104 -1.96 -1.88 -15.56
CA ALA A 104 -2.38 -1.99 -14.17
C ALA A 104 -3.25 -0.78 -13.77
N PRO A 105 -4.31 -0.97 -12.97
CA PRO A 105 -5.10 0.14 -12.44
C PRO A 105 -4.25 1.18 -11.69
N ALA A 106 -4.63 2.45 -11.74
CA ALA A 106 -3.85 3.54 -11.14
C ALA A 106 -3.53 3.29 -9.65
N HIS A 107 -4.54 2.91 -8.86
CA HIS A 107 -4.37 2.59 -7.44
C HIS A 107 -3.40 1.42 -7.20
N THR A 108 -3.42 0.38 -8.06
CA THR A 108 -2.47 -0.73 -8.00
C THR A 108 -1.05 -0.25 -8.29
N ARG A 109 -0.86 0.64 -9.26
CA ARG A 109 0.46 1.21 -9.58
C ARG A 109 1.01 2.07 -8.44
N GLU A 110 0.16 2.85 -7.79
CA GLU A 110 0.53 3.67 -6.63
C GLU A 110 0.92 2.81 -5.43
N ALA A 111 0.13 1.78 -5.12
CA ALA A 111 0.48 0.80 -4.10
C ALA A 111 1.80 0.08 -4.46
N ALA A 112 1.98 -0.32 -5.71
CA ALA A 112 3.19 -0.97 -6.19
C ALA A 112 4.43 -0.06 -6.07
N ARG A 113 4.27 1.25 -6.35
CA ARG A 113 5.32 2.26 -6.16
C ARG A 113 5.73 2.32 -4.70
N PHE A 114 4.76 2.46 -3.80
CA PHE A 114 5.01 2.49 -2.36
C PHE A 114 5.73 1.22 -1.88
N ILE A 115 5.23 0.03 -2.25
CA ILE A 115 5.84 -1.25 -1.86
C ILE A 115 7.27 -1.39 -2.42
N SER A 116 7.50 -0.99 -3.67
CA SER A 116 8.82 -1.01 -4.30
C SER A 116 9.80 -0.11 -3.53
N ASP A 117 9.44 1.15 -3.31
CA ASP A 117 10.27 2.13 -2.62
C ASP A 117 10.52 1.72 -1.15
N PHE A 118 9.50 1.22 -0.46
CA PHE A 118 9.61 0.73 0.92
C PHE A 118 10.53 -0.50 1.02
N SER A 119 10.36 -1.49 0.14
CA SER A 119 11.19 -2.70 0.15
C SER A 119 12.67 -2.42 -0.09
N ALA A 120 13.00 -1.35 -0.84
CA ALA A 120 14.37 -0.92 -1.06
C ALA A 120 15.02 -0.27 0.17
N ALA A 121 14.20 0.25 1.10
CA ALA A 121 14.64 0.94 2.30
C ALA A 121 14.67 0.03 3.55
N LEU A 122 14.08 -1.16 3.48
CA LEU A 122 14.05 -2.09 4.62
C LEU A 122 15.46 -2.60 4.97
N PRO A 123 15.81 -2.67 6.27
CA PRO A 123 17.03 -3.34 6.70
C PRO A 123 16.99 -4.82 6.31
N CYS A 124 18.16 -5.39 6.02
CA CYS A 124 18.29 -6.76 5.58
C CYS A 124 19.64 -7.34 5.98
N GLN A 125 19.73 -8.67 5.92
CA GLN A 125 20.94 -9.46 6.18
C GLN A 125 21.35 -10.32 4.98
#